data_AF-A0A3S7D9L3-F1
#
_entry.id   AF-A0A3S7D9L3-F1
#
_cell.length_a   1.000
_cell.length_b   1.000
_cell.length_c   1.000
_cell.angle_alpha   90.00
_cell.angle_beta   90.00
_cell.angle_gamma   90.00
#
_symmetry.space_group_name_H-M   'P 1'
#
loop_
_entity.id
_entity.type
_entity.pdbx_description
1 polymer ?
#
loop_
_entity_poly.entity_id
_entity_poly.type
_entity_poly.pdbx_seq_one_letter_code
_entity_poly.pdbx_strand_id
1 'polypeptide(L)' 'MLVQDLLFEAIALRRIALFTKLVTTGRCSGDEKDVALEWLGELTADLQKKLDAYEEKNPQSGGVLRSGSGFK' A
#
# COMPACT_ATOMS: atom_id res chain seq x y z
N MET A 1 -18.71 3.23 3.75
CA MET A 1 -18.06 2.32 2.78
C MET A 1 -16.57 2.66 2.70
N LEU A 2 -15.87 2.70 3.85
CA LEU A 2 -14.46 3.13 3.94
C LEU A 2 -13.57 2.06 4.61
N VAL A 3 -14.18 1.14 5.36
CA VAL A 3 -13.46 0.12 6.13
C VAL A 3 -13.12 -1.10 5.28
N GLN A 4 -13.95 -1.43 4.28
CA GLN A 4 -13.74 -2.62 3.44
C GLN A 4 -12.52 -2.49 2.55
N ASP A 5 -12.38 -1.31 1.96
CA ASP A 5 -11.28 -0.90 1.12
C ASP A 5 -9.94 -1.07 1.83
N LEU A 6 -9.73 -0.38 2.97
CA LEU A 6 -8.51 -0.52 3.78
C LEU A 6 -8.21 -1.97 4.22
N LEU A 7 -9.25 -2.80 4.39
CA LEU A 7 -9.08 -4.22 4.68
C LEU A 7 -8.49 -4.99 3.47
N PHE A 8 -8.88 -4.65 2.24
CA PHE A 8 -8.30 -5.25 1.03
C PHE A 8 -6.84 -4.87 0.83
N GLU A 9 -6.45 -3.60 1.02
CA GLU A 9 -5.05 -3.21 0.94
C GLU A 9 -4.21 -3.87 2.05
N ALA A 10 -4.76 -3.98 3.26
CA ALA A 10 -4.09 -4.70 4.35
C ALA A 10 -3.92 -6.20 4.05
N ILE A 11 -4.91 -6.84 3.40
CA ILE A 11 -4.80 -8.23 2.95
C ILE A 11 -3.74 -8.37 1.85
N ALA A 12 -3.69 -7.43 0.89
CA ALA A 12 -2.67 -7.41 -0.15
C ALA A 12 -1.26 -7.31 0.45
N LEU A 13 -1.06 -6.41 1.42
CA LEU A 13 0.22 -6.26 2.12
C LEU A 13 0.62 -7.56 2.84
N ARG A 14 -0.32 -8.23 3.52
CA ARG A 14 -0.06 -9.53 4.17
C ARG A 14 0.36 -10.61 3.16
N ARG A 15 -0.24 -10.64 1.97
CA ARG A 15 0.13 -11.59 0.91
C ARG A 15 1.54 -11.30 0.38
N ILE A 16 1.89 -10.03 0.17
CA ILE A 16 3.24 -9.62 -0.23
C ILE A 16 4.27 -10.03 0.82
N ALA A 17 3.98 -9.79 2.10
CA ALA A 17 4.87 -10.18 3.20
C ALA A 17 5.05 -11.70 3.28
N LEU A 18 3.97 -12.47 3.11
CA LEU A 18 4.04 -13.94 3.08
C LEU A 18 4.86 -14.44 1.89
N PHE A 19 4.63 -13.90 0.69
CA PHE A 19 5.36 -14.27 -0.51
C PHE A 19 6.86 -13.97 -0.35
N THR A 20 7.21 -12.77 0.15
CA THR A 20 8.60 -12.40 0.46
C THR A 20 9.24 -13.40 1.41
N LYS A 21 8.52 -13.79 2.48
CA LYS A 21 9.02 -14.80 3.42
C LYS A 21 9.22 -16.16 2.76
N LEU A 22 8.33 -16.59 1.87
CA LEU A 22 8.46 -17.85 1.13
C LEU A 22 9.68 -17.83 0.19
N VAL A 23 9.90 -16.74 -0.54
CA VAL A 23 11.04 -16.58 -1.45
C VAL A 23 12.37 -16.55 -0.70
N THR A 24 12.40 -15.89 0.46
CA THR A 24 13.61 -15.78 1.28
C THR A 24 13.94 -17.05 2.06
N THR A 25 12.93 -17.79 2.53
CA THR A 25 13.11 -19.05 3.27
C THR A 25 13.18 -20.28 2.36
N GLY A 26 12.64 -20.18 1.15
CA GLY A 26 12.68 -21.23 0.14
C GLY A 26 14.08 -21.44 -0.43
N ARG A 27 14.34 -22.66 -0.90
CA ARG A 27 15.51 -22.96 -1.71
C ARG A 27 15.27 -22.54 -3.16
N CYS A 28 15.08 -21.25 -3.39
CA CYS A 28 15.01 -20.68 -4.73
C CYS A 28 16.42 -20.44 -5.26
N SER A 29 16.64 -20.73 -6.55
CA SER A 29 17.84 -20.39 -7.30
C SER A 29 17.99 -18.86 -7.46
N GLY A 30 19.12 -18.40 -7.99
CA GLY A 30 19.32 -16.97 -8.27
C GLY A 30 18.25 -16.42 -9.20
N ASP A 31 18.09 -17.06 -10.36
CA ASP A 31 17.12 -16.68 -11.39
C ASP A 31 15.67 -16.70 -10.86
N GLU A 32 15.32 -17.70 -10.03
CA GLU A 32 13.98 -17.76 -9.40
C GLU A 32 13.75 -16.62 -8.42
N LYS A 33 14.79 -16.18 -7.70
CA LYS A 33 14.70 -15.02 -6.81
C LYS A 33 14.59 -13.72 -7.58
N ASP A 34 15.26 -13.60 -8.71
CA ASP A 34 15.19 -12.41 -9.57
C ASP A 34 13.78 -12.23 -10.13
N VAL A 35 13.18 -13.30 -10.65
CA VAL A 35 11.77 -13.28 -11.11
C VAL A 35 10.82 -12.96 -9.94
N ALA A 36 11.08 -13.53 -8.76
CA ALA A 36 10.25 -13.25 -7.59
C ALA A 36 10.38 -11.80 -7.10
N LEU A 37 11.55 -11.18 -7.21
CA LEU A 37 11.78 -9.77 -6.89
C LEU A 37 11.06 -8.84 -7.87
N GLU A 38 11.09 -9.16 -9.17
CA GLU A 38 10.35 -8.43 -10.19
C GLU A 38 8.84 -8.44 -9.89
N TRP A 39 8.27 -9.62 -9.63
CA TRP A 39 6.87 -9.76 -9.23
C TRP A 39 6.53 -9.04 -7.92
N LEU A 40 7.43 -9.05 -6.93
CA LEU A 40 7.26 -8.28 -5.69
C LEU A 40 7.19 -6.78 -5.97
N GLY A 41 8.00 -6.28 -6.90
CA GLY A 41 7.96 -4.90 -7.36
C GLY A 41 6.61 -4.54 -7.97
N GLU A 42 6.10 -5.38 -8.87
CA GLU A 42 4.79 -5.19 -9.49
C GLU A 42 3.65 -5.16 -8.47
N LEU A 43 3.63 -6.12 -7.54
CA LEU A 43 2.60 -6.22 -6.49
C LEU A 43 2.63 -5.01 -5.56
N THR A 44 3.82 -4.52 -5.20
CA THR A 44 3.97 -3.36 -4.33
C THR A 44 3.56 -2.07 -5.06
N ALA A 45 3.90 -1.94 -6.34
CA ALA A 45 3.50 -0.79 -7.16
C ALA A 45 1.98 -0.72 -7.37
N ASP A 46 1.30 -1.85 -7.58
CA ASP A 46 -0.16 -1.89 -7.67
C ASP A 46 -0.83 -1.49 -6.35
N LEU A 47 -0.29 -1.96 -5.22
CA LEU A 47 -0.78 -1.58 -3.90
C LEU A 47 -0.60 -0.09 -3.63
N GLN A 48 0.56 0.48 -3.99
CA GLN A 48 0.83 1.91 -3.85
C GLN A 48 -0.19 2.74 -4.63
N LYS A 49 -0.46 2.40 -5.90
CA LYS A 49 -1.46 3.11 -6.71
C LYS A 49 -2.85 3.10 -6.09
N LYS A 50 -3.24 1.99 -5.44
CA LYS A 50 -4.52 1.90 -4.73
C LYS A 50 -4.55 2.83 -3.53
N LEU A 51 -3.49 2.83 -2.72
CA LEU A 51 -3.35 3.72 -1.56
C LEU A 51 -3.37 5.20 -1.98
N ASP A 52 -2.64 5.57 -3.02
CA ASP A 52 -2.64 6.94 -3.57
C ASP A 52 -4.07 7.36 -3.98
N ALA A 53 -4.82 6.46 -4.64
CA ALA A 53 -6.20 6.70 -5.03
C ALA A 53 -7.16 6.84 -3.82
N TYR A 54 -6.86 6.22 -2.68
CA TYR A 54 -7.62 6.46 -1.43
C TYR A 54 -7.35 7.83 -0.85
N GLU A 55 -6.09 8.25 -0.83
CA GLU A 55 -5.71 9.57 -0.34
C GLU A 55 -6.37 10.67 -1.19
N GLU A 56 -6.38 10.52 -2.51
CA GLU A 56 -7.09 11.45 -3.41
C GLU A 56 -8.60 11.48 -3.19
N LYS A 57 -9.22 10.31 -2.95
CA LYS A 57 -10.68 10.22 -2.69
C LYS A 57 -11.08 10.73 -1.31
N ASN A 58 -10.14 10.80 -0.37
CA ASN A 58 -10.40 11.19 1.01
C ASN A 58 -9.37 12.23 1.47
N PRO A 59 -9.41 13.47 0.94
CA PRO A 59 -8.43 14.52 1.24
C PRO A 59 -8.49 15.04 2.70
N GLN A 60 -9.23 14.37 3.58
CA GLN A 60 -9.49 14.78 4.95
C GLN A 60 -8.61 14.01 5.95
N SER A 61 -7.33 14.39 6.00
CA SER A 61 -6.55 14.34 7.25
C SER A 61 -5.54 15.51 7.31
N GLY A 62 -5.85 16.61 6.63
CA GLY A 62 -5.17 17.89 6.83
C GLY A 62 -6.02 18.75 7.75
N GLY A 63 -5.88 18.56 9.07
CA GLY A 63 -6.48 19.44 10.06
C GLY A 63 -5.93 20.87 9.91
N VAL A 64 -6.54 21.67 9.04
CA VAL A 64 -6.35 23.12 9.06
C VAL A 64 -7.51 23.69 9.85
N LEU A 65 -7.27 23.91 11.15
CA LEU A 65 -7.95 24.94 11.92
C LEU A 65 -7.70 26.26 11.18
N ARG A 66 -8.57 26.59 10.23
CA ARG A 66 -8.56 27.90 9.58
C ARG A 66 -9.05 28.90 10.62
N SER A 67 -8.04 29.46 11.29
CA SER A 67 -8.08 30.60 12.20
C SER A 67 -9.19 31.58 11.81
N GLY A 68 -9.99 31.93 12.81
CA GLY A 68 -11.04 32.92 12.67
C GLY A 68 -10.45 34.27 12.26
N SER A 69 -11.02 34.85 11.22
CA SER A 69 -10.88 36.27 10.92
C SER A 69 -12.26 36.90 10.96
N GLY A 70 -12.77 37.12 12.17
CA GLY A 70 -13.76 38.16 12.39
C GLY A 70 -13.03 39.49 12.38
N PHE A 71 -13.16 40.24 11.29
CA PHE A 71 -12.82 41.66 11.26
C PHE A 71 -14.10 42.46 11.00
N LYS A 72 -14.49 43.12 12.09
CA LYS A 72 -15.23 44.39 12.28
C LYS A 72 -16.01 44.98 11.12
#